data_AF-A0A0W0VJ05-F1
#
_entry.id   AF-A0A0W0VJ05-F1
#
_cell.length_a   1.000
_cell.length_b   1.000
_cell.length_c   1.000
_cell.angle_alpha   90.00
_cell.angle_beta   90.00
_cell.angle_gamma   90.00
#
_symmetry.space_group_name_H-M   'P 1'
#
loop_
_entity.id
_entity.type
_entity.pdbx_description
1 polymer ?
#
loop_
_entity_poly.entity_id
_entity_poly.type
_entity_poly.pdbx_seq_one_letter_code
_entity_poly.pdbx_strand_id
1 'polypeptide(L)'
;MKLLLITSCMAFSLSVTAASMNEHENIFIQNIKTPKHTIIKQQTNVQMIFKNPALMVRTTEYPTQIVRVGGELDNSTLTCDEVEKEIDSFFSNQIKHDLFYYNTLIMCGYDPKTNYAIRYSIQSYFDPLNDKGIEYLQSYLAEHNGKMLLGWPFYVEDAQGVVVSMSMNAGRKNGHNDSTMLVLRHDNANHYFANNYQLLKELVADIHQRYNSNNPELILPFLDRWFFSFAGMVYERILKNSTYTELQPERIFLMEKEPKIFSSALKYYFANHCSKYPNKHCL
;
A
#
# COMPACT_ATOMS: atom_id res chain seq x y z
N MET A 1 17.60 -2.96 68.96
CA MET A 1 17.66 -1.93 67.90
C MET A 1 17.38 -2.62 66.56
N LYS A 2 16.28 -2.19 65.96
CA LYS A 2 15.61 -2.51 64.68
C LYS A 2 16.10 -3.67 63.77
N LEU A 3 15.14 -4.57 63.58
CA LEU A 3 14.91 -5.57 62.54
C LEU A 3 14.86 -4.90 61.14
N LEU A 4 15.59 -5.43 60.15
CA LEU A 4 15.44 -5.03 58.73
C LEU A 4 14.60 -6.09 57.99
N LEU A 5 13.39 -5.70 57.59
CA LEU A 5 12.58 -6.45 56.63
C LEU A 5 13.11 -6.21 55.22
N ILE A 6 13.36 -7.28 54.48
CA ILE A 6 13.60 -7.26 53.03
C ILE A 6 12.23 -7.47 52.36
N THR A 7 11.65 -6.40 51.82
CA THR A 7 10.48 -6.48 50.95
C THR A 7 10.93 -6.53 49.50
N SER A 8 10.81 -7.71 48.88
CA SER A 8 10.96 -7.91 47.44
C SER A 8 9.73 -7.37 46.73
N CYS A 9 9.89 -6.29 45.96
CA CYS A 9 8.87 -5.79 45.04
C CYS A 9 9.15 -6.39 43.65
N MET A 10 8.39 -7.42 43.27
CA MET A 10 8.32 -7.87 41.87
C MET A 10 7.54 -6.81 41.07
N ALA A 11 8.27 -5.99 40.30
CA ALA A 11 7.67 -5.16 39.28
C ALA A 11 7.29 -6.03 38.09
N PHE A 12 5.99 -6.25 37.89
CA PHE A 12 5.45 -6.76 36.64
C PHE A 12 5.72 -5.75 35.53
N SER A 13 6.70 -6.03 34.66
CA SER A 13 6.90 -5.32 33.42
C SER A 13 5.78 -5.70 32.45
N LEU A 14 4.76 -4.85 32.32
CA LEU A 14 3.87 -4.85 31.17
C LEU A 14 4.69 -4.43 29.95
N SER A 15 5.10 -5.41 29.15
CA SER A 15 5.72 -5.20 27.86
C SER A 15 4.69 -4.62 26.90
N VAL A 16 4.50 -3.29 26.92
CA VAL A 16 3.91 -2.58 25.80
C VAL A 16 4.91 -2.70 24.67
N THR A 17 4.61 -3.53 23.67
CA THR A 17 5.31 -3.51 22.40
C THR A 17 5.01 -2.17 21.73
N ALA A 18 5.81 -1.16 22.07
CA ALA A 18 5.95 0.02 21.25
C ALA A 18 6.41 -0.47 19.88
N ALA A 19 5.53 -0.35 18.87
CA ALA A 19 5.93 -0.47 17.49
C ALA A 19 7.12 0.48 17.31
N SER A 20 8.29 -0.08 16.97
CA SER A 20 9.46 0.71 16.61
C SER A 20 9.10 1.50 15.36
N MET A 21 8.63 2.73 15.53
CA MET A 21 8.34 3.63 14.42
C MET A 21 9.67 4.04 13.81
N ASN A 22 10.00 3.44 12.69
CA ASN A 22 11.18 3.77 11.90
C ASN A 22 10.94 5.18 11.30
N GLU A 23 11.60 6.21 11.82
CA GLU A 23 11.45 7.63 11.43
C GLU A 23 11.84 7.95 9.97
N HIS A 24 12.09 6.92 9.14
CA HIS A 24 12.62 7.05 7.78
C HIS A 24 11.63 6.69 6.67
N GLU A 25 10.41 6.28 6.98
CA GLU A 25 9.44 5.84 5.97
C GLU A 25 8.32 6.88 5.82
N ASN A 26 8.36 7.66 4.73
CA ASN A 26 7.29 8.60 4.38
C ASN A 26 6.10 7.92 3.66
N ILE A 27 6.00 6.58 3.70
CA ILE A 27 4.94 5.79 3.07
C ILE A 27 4.25 4.97 4.13
N PHE A 28 2.93 5.05 4.17
CA PHE A 28 2.11 4.44 5.19
C PHE A 28 1.02 3.60 4.54
N ILE A 29 0.91 2.34 4.97
CA ILE A 29 -0.21 1.49 4.59
C ILE A 29 -1.44 1.92 5.37
N GLN A 30 -2.56 2.14 4.68
CA GLN A 30 -3.81 2.53 5.33
C GLN A 30 -4.38 1.34 6.09
N ASN A 31 -4.79 1.58 7.34
CA ASN A 31 -5.46 0.56 8.14
C ASN A 31 -6.76 0.13 7.45
N ILE A 32 -6.86 -1.17 7.16
CA ILE A 32 -8.08 -1.79 6.65
C ILE A 32 -8.98 -2.07 7.85
N LYS A 33 -10.24 -1.65 7.76
CA LYS A 33 -11.24 -2.02 8.75
C LYS A 33 -11.53 -3.52 8.64
N THR A 34 -11.05 -4.30 9.61
CA THR A 34 -11.28 -5.74 9.65
C THR A 34 -12.76 -6.04 9.86
N PRO A 35 -13.43 -6.74 8.93
CA PRO A 35 -14.78 -7.24 9.17
C PRO A 35 -14.80 -8.20 10.36
N LYS A 36 -15.94 -8.34 11.03
CA LYS A 36 -16.07 -9.32 12.11
C LYS A 36 -15.75 -10.72 11.60
N HIS A 37 -15.07 -11.51 12.44
CA HIS A 37 -14.71 -12.91 12.17
C HIS A 37 -13.98 -13.09 10.83
N THR A 38 -12.97 -12.24 10.59
CA THR A 38 -12.17 -12.27 9.37
C THR A 38 -10.70 -12.14 9.72
N ILE A 39 -9.87 -13.02 9.18
CA ILE A 39 -8.41 -12.90 9.19
C ILE A 39 -7.99 -12.14 7.94
N ILE A 40 -7.06 -11.19 8.10
CA ILE A 40 -6.53 -10.38 7.02
C ILE A 40 -5.01 -10.58 6.96
N LYS A 41 -4.51 -10.87 5.76
CA LYS A 41 -3.09 -10.86 5.44
C LYS A 41 -2.79 -9.81 4.39
N GLN A 42 -1.80 -8.99 4.66
CA GLN A 42 -1.33 -7.93 3.76
C GLN A 42 0.11 -8.23 3.36
N GLN A 43 0.38 -8.16 2.07
CA GLN A 43 1.71 -8.39 1.51
C GLN A 43 2.00 -7.31 0.49
N THR A 44 3.03 -6.51 0.73
CA THR A 44 3.48 -5.49 -0.22
C THR A 44 4.97 -5.33 -0.12
N ASN A 45 5.61 -5.07 -1.26
CA ASN A 45 7.05 -4.79 -1.31
C ASN A 45 7.37 -3.35 -1.75
N VAL A 46 6.39 -2.44 -1.62
CA VAL A 46 6.48 -1.05 -2.09
C VAL A 46 7.74 -0.34 -1.58
N GLN A 47 8.07 -0.50 -0.30
CA GLN A 47 9.25 0.10 0.31
C GLN A 47 10.57 -0.45 -0.25
N MET A 48 10.61 -1.76 -0.53
CA MET A 48 11.81 -2.40 -1.09
C MET A 48 12.08 -1.92 -2.50
N ILE A 49 11.05 -1.79 -3.34
CA ILE A 49 11.20 -1.28 -4.71
C ILE A 49 11.77 0.14 -4.70
N PHE A 50 11.32 1.00 -3.77
CA PHE A 50 11.86 2.36 -3.68
C PHE A 50 13.29 2.42 -3.15
N LYS A 51 13.66 1.53 -2.24
CA LYS A 51 15.04 1.42 -1.77
C LYS A 51 15.98 0.85 -2.86
N ASN A 52 15.41 0.20 -3.88
CA ASN A 52 16.16 -0.50 -4.94
C ASN A 52 15.61 -0.19 -6.35
N PRO A 53 15.64 1.08 -6.80
CA PRO A 53 15.08 1.45 -8.11
C PRO A 53 15.77 0.74 -9.28
N ALA A 54 17.00 0.25 -9.09
CA ALA A 54 17.74 -0.55 -10.07
C ALA A 54 17.08 -1.90 -10.40
N LEU A 55 16.07 -2.34 -9.64
CA LEU A 55 15.28 -3.53 -9.99
C LEU A 55 14.31 -3.25 -11.16
N MET A 56 13.91 -1.99 -11.36
CA MET A 56 12.94 -1.58 -12.37
C MET A 56 13.63 -1.30 -13.72
N VAL A 57 14.06 -2.36 -14.41
CA VAL A 57 14.87 -2.29 -15.64
C VAL A 57 14.22 -2.93 -16.86
N ARG A 58 12.92 -3.23 -16.80
CA ARG A 58 12.12 -3.75 -17.91
C ARG A 58 12.23 -2.87 -19.16
N THR A 59 12.37 -3.50 -20.32
CA THR A 59 12.38 -2.82 -21.63
C THR A 59 11.10 -3.07 -22.42
N THR A 60 10.41 -4.17 -22.14
CA THR A 60 9.16 -4.54 -22.77
C THR A 60 7.97 -3.92 -22.05
N GLU A 61 7.04 -3.29 -22.76
CA GLU A 61 5.78 -2.86 -22.14
C GLU A 61 4.90 -4.06 -21.78
N TYR A 62 4.32 -4.02 -20.57
CA TYR A 62 3.50 -5.11 -20.05
C TYR A 62 2.42 -4.56 -19.12
N PRO A 63 1.15 -5.03 -19.24
CA PRO A 63 0.04 -4.55 -18.43
C PRO A 63 0.20 -4.94 -16.96
N THR A 64 -0.37 -4.12 -16.07
CA THR A 64 -0.49 -4.50 -14.66
C THR A 64 -1.42 -5.69 -14.53
N GLN A 65 -1.00 -6.68 -13.75
CA GLN A 65 -1.75 -7.89 -13.49
C GLN A 65 -2.65 -7.67 -12.29
N ILE A 66 -3.91 -8.07 -12.41
CA ILE A 66 -4.94 -7.91 -11.37
C ILE A 66 -5.49 -9.27 -10.98
N VAL A 67 -5.59 -9.51 -9.67
CA VAL A 67 -6.32 -10.64 -9.09
C VAL A 67 -7.41 -10.07 -8.20
N ARG A 68 -8.65 -10.47 -8.47
CA ARG A 68 -9.85 -10.06 -7.72
C ARG A 68 -10.79 -11.25 -7.54
N VAL A 69 -10.22 -12.35 -7.06
CA VAL A 69 -10.87 -13.65 -6.91
C VAL A 69 -11.41 -13.78 -5.50
N GLY A 70 -12.53 -14.46 -5.33
CA GLY A 70 -13.07 -14.80 -4.03
C GLY A 70 -14.35 -15.60 -4.17
N GLY A 71 -14.73 -16.26 -3.09
CA GLY A 71 -15.90 -17.10 -3.09
C GLY A 71 -16.21 -17.71 -1.73
N GLU A 72 -17.41 -18.28 -1.64
CA GLU A 72 -17.86 -19.03 -0.46
C GLU A 72 -17.23 -20.43 -0.46
N LEU A 73 -16.94 -20.95 0.73
CA LEU A 73 -16.30 -22.24 0.98
C LEU A 73 -17.34 -23.20 1.56
N ASP A 74 -18.35 -23.53 0.75
CA ASP A 74 -19.47 -24.36 1.19
C ASP A 74 -19.01 -25.75 1.65
N ASN A 75 -19.45 -26.15 2.85
CA ASN A 75 -19.12 -27.44 3.48
C ASN A 75 -17.62 -27.73 3.61
N SER A 76 -16.79 -26.69 3.58
CA SER A 76 -15.36 -26.82 3.85
C SER A 76 -15.11 -27.05 5.34
N THR A 77 -14.21 -27.99 5.65
CA THR A 77 -13.64 -28.15 7.00
C THR A 77 -12.30 -27.44 7.13
N LEU A 78 -11.91 -26.63 6.13
CA LEU A 78 -10.65 -25.88 6.15
C LEU A 78 -10.76 -24.72 7.14
N THR A 79 -9.69 -24.52 7.89
CA THR A 79 -9.47 -23.30 8.69
C THR A 79 -8.92 -22.18 7.81
N CYS A 80 -8.98 -20.94 8.30
CA CYS A 80 -8.38 -19.82 7.56
C CYS A 80 -6.86 -19.95 7.36
N ASP A 81 -6.16 -20.64 8.27
CA ASP A 81 -4.72 -20.91 8.11
C ASP A 81 -4.44 -21.89 6.96
N GLU A 82 -5.32 -22.87 6.76
CA GLU A 82 -5.20 -23.82 5.63
C GLU A 82 -5.54 -23.16 4.30
N VAL A 83 -6.60 -22.34 4.28
CA VAL A 83 -6.94 -21.47 3.14
C VAL A 83 -5.76 -20.58 2.76
N GLU A 84 -5.13 -19.93 3.74
CA GLU A 84 -3.97 -19.07 3.51
C GLU A 84 -2.78 -19.84 2.93
N LYS A 85 -2.47 -21.03 3.45
CA LYS A 85 -1.39 -21.88 2.94
C LYS A 85 -1.63 -22.32 1.49
N GLU A 86 -2.86 -22.65 1.14
CA GLU A 86 -3.22 -23.02 -0.24
C GLU A 86 -3.01 -21.82 -1.19
N ILE A 87 -3.49 -20.64 -0.80
CA ILE A 87 -3.30 -19.39 -1.56
C ILE A 87 -1.80 -19.05 -1.68
N ASP A 88 -1.04 -19.19 -0.61
CA ASP A 88 0.40 -18.90 -0.63
C ASP A 88 1.15 -19.82 -1.60
N SER A 89 0.87 -21.12 -1.55
CA SER A 89 1.49 -22.10 -2.44
C SER A 89 1.15 -21.84 -3.91
N PHE A 90 -0.14 -21.58 -4.18
CA PHE A 90 -0.67 -21.41 -5.52
C PHE A 90 -0.33 -20.05 -6.15
N PHE A 91 -0.30 -18.99 -5.35
CA PHE A 91 -0.18 -17.60 -5.83
C PHE A 91 0.90 -16.80 -5.11
N SER A 92 0.77 -16.54 -3.80
CA SER A 92 1.61 -15.52 -3.15
C SER A 92 3.10 -15.80 -3.26
N ASN A 93 3.52 -17.06 -3.10
CA ASN A 93 4.93 -17.46 -3.19
C ASN A 93 5.47 -17.47 -4.63
N GLN A 94 4.58 -17.47 -5.62
CA GLN A 94 4.95 -17.39 -7.03
C GLN A 94 5.25 -15.95 -7.45
N ILE A 95 4.70 -14.95 -6.74
CA ILE A 95 4.97 -13.52 -6.98
C ILE A 95 6.21 -13.09 -6.20
N LYS A 96 7.37 -13.45 -6.74
CA LYS A 96 8.67 -13.24 -6.08
C LYS A 96 9.09 -11.78 -6.04
N HIS A 97 9.61 -11.37 -4.89
CA HIS A 97 9.94 -9.98 -4.59
C HIS A 97 11.06 -9.38 -5.45
N ASP A 98 11.96 -10.21 -5.99
CA ASP A 98 13.04 -9.85 -6.91
C ASP A 98 12.59 -9.70 -8.37
N LEU A 99 11.42 -10.24 -8.72
CA LEU A 99 10.86 -10.21 -10.07
C LEU A 99 9.66 -9.28 -10.21
N PHE A 100 8.92 -9.02 -9.13
CA PHE A 100 7.65 -8.31 -9.16
C PHE A 100 7.57 -7.19 -8.13
N TYR A 101 6.99 -6.07 -8.51
CA TYR A 101 6.29 -5.21 -7.57
C TYR A 101 4.93 -5.84 -7.28
N TYR A 102 4.48 -5.86 -6.03
CA TYR A 102 3.15 -6.36 -5.70
C TYR A 102 2.52 -5.67 -4.49
N ASN A 103 1.19 -5.68 -4.48
CA ASN A 103 0.38 -5.31 -3.35
C ASN A 103 -0.84 -6.23 -3.27
N THR A 104 -0.83 -7.15 -2.30
CA THR A 104 -1.75 -8.27 -2.16
C THR A 104 -2.45 -8.22 -0.80
N LEU A 105 -3.77 -8.31 -0.83
CA LEU A 105 -4.65 -8.43 0.31
C LEU A 105 -5.40 -9.75 0.22
N ILE A 106 -5.24 -10.59 1.23
CA ILE A 106 -6.00 -11.83 1.40
C ILE A 106 -6.90 -11.66 2.61
N MET A 107 -8.17 -12.00 2.45
CA MET A 107 -9.16 -12.00 3.53
C MET A 107 -9.83 -13.36 3.61
N CYS A 108 -9.90 -13.94 4.80
CA CYS A 108 -10.62 -15.18 5.06
C CYS A 108 -11.65 -14.97 6.17
N GLY A 109 -12.93 -15.15 5.85
CA GLY A 109 -14.02 -15.12 6.83
C GLY A 109 -14.24 -16.51 7.41
N TYR A 110 -14.52 -16.59 8.71
CA TYR A 110 -14.75 -17.87 9.41
C TYR A 110 -16.03 -17.85 10.26
N ASP A 111 -16.59 -19.03 10.50
CA ASP A 111 -17.66 -19.22 11.47
C ASP A 111 -17.08 -19.23 12.90
N PRO A 112 -17.46 -18.31 13.80
CA PRO A 112 -16.93 -18.25 15.16
C PRO A 112 -17.28 -19.46 16.04
N LYS A 113 -18.25 -20.30 15.65
CA LYS A 113 -18.62 -21.50 16.40
C LYS A 113 -17.69 -22.68 16.11
N THR A 114 -17.27 -22.84 14.86
CA THR A 114 -16.48 -23.99 14.38
C THR A 114 -15.03 -23.62 14.06
N ASN A 115 -14.75 -22.33 13.86
CA ASN A 115 -13.50 -21.76 13.32
C ASN A 115 -13.16 -22.20 11.89
N TYR A 116 -14.11 -22.81 11.17
CA TYR A 116 -13.92 -23.13 9.76
C TYR A 116 -14.13 -21.91 8.87
N ALA A 117 -13.33 -21.82 7.82
CA ALA A 117 -13.41 -20.81 6.80
C ALA A 117 -14.70 -20.99 5.99
N ILE A 118 -15.46 -19.91 5.88
CA ILE A 118 -16.73 -19.88 5.14
C ILE A 118 -16.60 -19.12 3.83
N ARG A 119 -15.59 -18.26 3.68
CA ARG A 119 -15.32 -17.51 2.46
C ARG A 119 -13.91 -16.97 2.43
N TYR A 120 -13.42 -16.68 1.23
CA TYR A 120 -12.14 -15.99 1.05
C TYR A 120 -12.20 -14.97 -0.08
N SER A 121 -11.22 -14.06 -0.09
CA SER A 121 -10.95 -13.18 -1.24
C SER A 121 -9.47 -12.84 -1.34
N ILE A 122 -9.01 -12.66 -2.57
CA ILE A 122 -7.67 -12.23 -2.95
C ILE A 122 -7.85 -10.96 -3.80
N GLN A 123 -7.31 -9.85 -3.31
CA GLN A 123 -7.20 -8.60 -4.05
C GLN A 123 -5.72 -8.29 -4.24
N SER A 124 -5.22 -8.43 -5.46
CA SER A 124 -3.81 -8.17 -5.76
C SER A 124 -3.68 -7.34 -7.03
N TYR A 125 -2.67 -6.49 -7.05
CA TYR A 125 -2.09 -5.99 -8.28
C TYR A 125 -0.59 -6.11 -8.22
N PHE A 126 0.01 -6.49 -9.35
CA PHE A 126 1.45 -6.68 -9.45
C PHE A 126 1.97 -6.41 -10.86
N ASP A 127 3.23 -6.04 -10.95
CA ASP A 127 3.91 -5.72 -12.20
C ASP A 127 5.28 -6.41 -12.25
N PRO A 128 5.65 -7.06 -13.36
CA PRO A 128 7.02 -7.55 -13.55
C PRO A 128 7.99 -6.36 -13.62
N LEU A 129 9.08 -6.43 -12.86
CA LEU A 129 10.08 -5.37 -12.72
C LEU A 129 11.09 -5.32 -13.87
N ASN A 130 11.31 -6.47 -14.51
CA ASN A 130 12.28 -6.69 -15.58
C ASN A 130 11.76 -7.74 -16.57
N ASP A 131 12.45 -7.90 -17.71
CA ASP A 131 12.00 -8.78 -18.79
C ASP A 131 12.01 -10.27 -18.38
N LYS A 132 12.93 -10.68 -17.50
CA LYS A 132 12.90 -12.03 -16.89
C LYS A 132 11.65 -12.25 -16.03
N GLY A 133 11.18 -11.21 -15.33
CA GLY A 133 9.91 -11.23 -14.61
C GLY A 133 8.71 -11.43 -15.54
N ILE A 134 8.74 -10.87 -16.76
CA ILE A 134 7.71 -11.11 -17.78
C ILE A 134 7.73 -12.59 -18.22
N GLU A 135 8.89 -13.12 -18.59
CA GLU A 135 9.02 -14.52 -19.05
C GLU A 135 8.54 -15.51 -17.97
N TYR A 136 8.92 -15.26 -16.72
CA TYR A 136 8.46 -16.03 -15.57
C TYR A 136 6.94 -15.95 -15.42
N LEU A 137 6.38 -14.74 -15.51
CA LEU A 137 4.95 -14.51 -15.39
C LEU A 137 4.17 -15.24 -16.48
N GLN A 138 4.61 -15.16 -17.73
CA GLN A 138 3.96 -15.86 -18.84
C GLN A 138 3.91 -17.37 -18.60
N SER A 139 5.00 -17.95 -18.07
CA SER A 139 5.06 -19.36 -17.69
C SER A 139 4.08 -19.68 -16.55
N TYR A 140 4.05 -18.86 -15.50
CA TYR A 140 3.12 -18.99 -14.39
C TYR A 140 1.66 -18.94 -14.86
N LEU A 141 1.31 -17.96 -15.70
CA LEU A 141 -0.03 -17.78 -16.23
C LEU A 141 -0.46 -18.93 -17.14
N ALA A 142 0.43 -19.43 -17.99
CA ALA A 142 0.13 -20.59 -18.83
C ALA A 142 -0.22 -21.84 -18.01
N GLU A 143 0.39 -21.98 -16.82
CA GLU A 143 0.13 -23.11 -15.93
C GLU A 143 -1.07 -22.88 -14.99
N HIS A 144 -1.27 -21.68 -14.46
CA HIS A 144 -2.19 -21.45 -13.32
C HIS A 144 -3.46 -20.69 -13.68
N ASN A 145 -3.45 -19.87 -14.75
CA ASN A 145 -4.59 -19.01 -15.06
C ASN A 145 -5.79 -19.88 -15.52
N GLY A 146 -6.93 -19.71 -14.85
CA GLY A 146 -8.15 -20.50 -15.06
C GLY A 146 -8.23 -21.82 -14.27
N LYS A 147 -7.20 -22.20 -13.51
CA LYS A 147 -7.27 -23.38 -12.61
C LYS A 147 -8.12 -23.11 -11.38
N MET A 148 -8.62 -24.18 -10.76
CA MET A 148 -9.38 -24.10 -9.52
C MET A 148 -8.44 -23.86 -8.32
N LEU A 149 -8.82 -22.90 -7.48
CA LEU A 149 -8.24 -22.62 -6.17
C LEU A 149 -9.39 -22.61 -5.16
N LEU A 150 -9.35 -23.52 -4.17
CA LEU A 150 -10.39 -23.60 -3.14
C LEU A 150 -11.82 -23.67 -3.70
N GLY A 151 -12.01 -24.40 -4.81
CA GLY A 151 -13.32 -24.57 -5.45
C GLY A 151 -13.76 -23.43 -6.38
N TRP A 152 -12.96 -22.38 -6.58
CA TRP A 152 -13.27 -21.26 -7.47
C TRP A 152 -12.20 -21.09 -8.55
N PRO A 153 -12.55 -20.69 -9.78
CA PRO A 153 -11.56 -20.46 -10.82
C PRO A 153 -10.70 -19.24 -10.50
N PHE A 154 -9.39 -19.42 -10.52
CA PHE A 154 -8.41 -18.36 -10.31
C PHE A 154 -8.08 -17.67 -11.63
N TYR A 155 -8.26 -16.36 -11.68
CA TYR A 155 -7.88 -15.56 -12.84
C TYR A 155 -6.93 -14.44 -12.47
N VAL A 156 -5.91 -14.28 -13.32
CA VAL A 156 -5.12 -13.06 -13.43
C VAL A 156 -5.59 -12.33 -14.68
N GLU A 157 -5.98 -11.07 -14.51
CA GLU A 157 -6.50 -10.21 -15.56
C GLU A 157 -5.52 -9.08 -15.89
N ASP A 158 -5.43 -8.71 -17.17
CA ASP A 158 -4.68 -7.54 -17.60
C ASP A 158 -5.50 -6.27 -17.36
N ALA A 159 -4.91 -5.29 -16.65
CA ALA A 159 -5.45 -3.94 -16.60
C ALA A 159 -5.18 -3.21 -17.93
N GLN A 160 -6.17 -2.51 -18.45
CA GLN A 160 -6.05 -1.64 -19.63
C GLN A 160 -5.30 -0.34 -19.33
N GLY A 161 -5.15 0.00 -18.05
CA GLY A 161 -4.50 1.21 -17.57
C GLY A 161 -4.85 1.49 -16.12
N VAL A 162 -4.26 2.55 -15.58
CA VAL A 162 -4.54 3.00 -14.22
C VAL A 162 -4.80 4.50 -14.20
N VAL A 163 -5.93 4.88 -13.62
CA VAL A 163 -6.22 6.26 -13.24
C VAL A 163 -5.79 6.45 -11.80
N VAL A 164 -4.99 7.48 -11.55
CA VAL A 164 -4.64 7.93 -10.21
C VAL A 164 -5.49 9.13 -9.86
N SER A 165 -6.40 8.94 -8.91
CA SER A 165 -7.10 10.05 -8.25
C SER A 165 -6.29 10.46 -7.03
N MET A 166 -5.45 11.49 -7.21
CA MET A 166 -4.52 11.95 -6.20
C MET A 166 -5.12 13.09 -5.39
N SER A 167 -5.16 12.92 -4.06
CA SER A 167 -5.53 13.99 -3.13
C SER A 167 -4.31 14.47 -2.35
N MET A 168 -4.26 15.77 -2.04
CA MET A 168 -3.28 16.33 -1.12
C MET A 168 -3.97 17.14 -0.04
N ASN A 169 -3.55 16.92 1.20
CA ASN A 169 -3.88 17.76 2.34
C ASN A 169 -2.62 18.44 2.87
N ALA A 170 -2.69 19.74 3.12
CA ALA A 170 -1.66 20.50 3.81
C ALA A 170 -2.25 21.18 5.04
N GLY A 171 -1.57 21.05 6.18
CA GLY A 171 -2.13 21.54 7.42
C GLY A 171 -1.22 21.42 8.64
N ARG A 172 -1.85 21.51 9.80
CA ARG A 172 -1.18 21.44 11.10
C ARG A 172 -1.62 20.21 11.89
N LYS A 173 -0.67 19.41 12.32
CA LYS A 173 -0.87 18.38 13.35
C LYS A 173 -0.23 18.83 14.66
N ASN A 174 -0.91 18.60 15.78
CA ASN A 174 -0.43 18.95 17.11
C ASN A 174 0.67 17.99 17.61
N GLY A 175 0.64 16.74 17.16
CA GLY A 175 1.64 15.72 17.48
C GLY A 175 1.73 14.64 16.40
N HIS A 176 2.81 13.87 16.41
CA HIS A 176 3.03 12.80 15.43
C HIS A 176 1.95 11.71 15.46
N ASN A 177 1.42 11.39 16.64
CA ASN A 177 0.40 10.36 16.84
C ASN A 177 -1.03 10.92 16.78
N ASP A 178 -1.19 12.20 16.45
CA ASP A 178 -2.52 12.78 16.32
C ASP A 178 -3.17 12.28 15.01
N SER A 179 -4.34 11.67 15.18
CA SER A 179 -5.18 11.21 14.07
C SER A 179 -5.89 12.37 13.37
N THR A 180 -5.93 13.54 14.01
CA THR A 180 -6.59 14.73 13.51
C THR A 180 -5.58 15.75 12.97
N MET A 181 -6.01 16.50 11.96
CA MET A 181 -5.25 17.58 11.37
C MET A 181 -6.16 18.77 11.13
N LEU A 182 -5.69 19.98 11.46
CA LEU A 182 -6.28 21.20 10.95
C LEU A 182 -5.86 21.37 9.49
N VAL A 183 -6.77 21.08 8.56
CA VAL A 183 -6.53 21.22 7.12
C VAL A 183 -6.56 22.70 6.74
N LEU A 184 -5.45 23.20 6.18
CA LEU A 184 -5.37 24.56 5.64
C LEU A 184 -5.72 24.60 4.15
N ARG A 185 -5.37 23.53 3.42
CA ARG A 185 -5.68 23.38 2.00
C ARG A 185 -5.88 21.91 1.66
N HIS A 186 -6.82 21.67 0.75
CA HIS A 186 -7.06 20.39 0.10
C HIS A 186 -7.22 20.62 -1.39
N ASP A 187 -6.55 19.81 -2.21
CA ASP A 187 -6.71 19.78 -3.66
C ASP A 187 -6.67 18.34 -4.16
N ASN A 188 -7.28 18.11 -5.33
CA ASN A 188 -7.31 16.82 -6.02
C ASN A 188 -6.84 16.99 -7.46
N ALA A 189 -6.22 15.95 -8.00
CA ALA A 189 -5.84 15.86 -9.41
C ALA A 189 -5.95 14.42 -9.91
N ASN A 190 -6.28 14.26 -11.19
CA ASN A 190 -6.43 12.95 -11.81
C ASN A 190 -5.39 12.79 -12.93
N HIS A 191 -4.72 11.64 -12.94
CA HIS A 191 -3.71 11.28 -13.94
C HIS A 191 -3.97 9.89 -14.49
N TYR A 192 -3.66 9.68 -15.77
CA TYR A 192 -3.74 8.36 -16.39
C TYR A 192 -2.34 7.85 -16.70
N PHE A 193 -2.10 6.56 -16.46
CA PHE A 193 -0.88 5.85 -16.84
C PHE A 193 -1.26 4.54 -17.55
N ALA A 194 -0.42 4.07 -18.48
CA ALA A 194 -0.70 2.83 -19.20
C ALA A 194 -0.63 1.59 -18.31
N ASN A 195 0.18 1.64 -17.23
CA ASN A 195 0.28 0.59 -16.22
C ASN A 195 0.84 1.14 -14.90
N ASN A 196 0.72 0.37 -13.83
CA ASN A 196 1.24 0.74 -12.51
C ASN A 196 2.78 0.74 -12.47
N TYR A 197 3.47 -0.02 -13.32
CA TYR A 197 4.92 0.11 -13.50
C TYR A 197 5.34 1.54 -13.93
N GLN A 198 4.66 2.14 -14.91
CA GLN A 198 4.89 3.52 -15.34
C GLN A 198 4.54 4.53 -14.24
N LEU A 199 3.39 4.34 -13.55
CA LEU A 199 3.01 5.13 -12.38
C LEU A 199 4.14 5.16 -11.33
N LEU A 200 4.75 4.00 -11.06
CA LEU A 200 5.84 3.89 -10.09
C LEU A 200 7.09 4.65 -10.55
N LYS A 201 7.47 4.55 -11.83
CA LYS A 201 8.64 5.22 -12.41
C LYS A 201 8.48 6.73 -12.53
N GLU A 202 7.26 7.21 -12.74
CA GLU A 202 6.98 8.61 -12.97
C GLU A 202 6.50 9.29 -11.69
N LEU A 203 5.24 9.10 -11.31
CA LEU A 203 4.64 9.81 -10.18
C LEU A 203 5.31 9.46 -8.86
N VAL A 204 5.47 8.16 -8.57
CA VAL A 204 5.93 7.76 -7.23
C VAL A 204 7.42 8.04 -7.03
N ALA A 205 8.26 7.80 -8.05
CA ALA A 205 9.66 8.22 -8.01
C ALA A 205 9.79 9.73 -7.75
N ASP A 206 8.91 10.53 -8.37
CA ASP A 206 8.91 11.98 -8.23
C ASP A 206 8.42 12.46 -6.85
N ILE A 207 7.43 11.78 -6.26
CA ILE A 207 7.03 11.98 -4.85
C ILE A 207 8.23 11.77 -3.92
N HIS A 208 9.02 10.72 -4.15
CA HIS A 208 10.22 10.47 -3.34
C HIS A 208 11.28 11.54 -3.49
N GLN A 209 11.53 11.99 -4.73
CA GLN A 209 12.59 12.95 -5.03
C GLN A 209 12.24 14.38 -4.59
N ARG A 210 10.98 14.80 -4.74
CA ARG A 210 10.61 16.21 -4.62
C ARG A 210 9.57 16.53 -3.55
N TYR A 211 8.55 15.69 -3.34
CA TYR A 211 7.47 15.99 -2.39
C TYR A 211 7.93 16.01 -0.92
N ASN A 212 8.84 15.11 -0.54
CA ASN A 212 9.36 15.01 0.82
C ASN A 212 10.58 15.94 1.06
N SER A 213 10.56 17.15 0.52
CA SER A 213 11.63 18.14 0.64
C SER A 213 11.11 19.44 1.25
N ASN A 214 11.96 20.15 2.01
CA ASN A 214 11.72 21.54 2.42
C ASN A 214 12.43 22.56 1.50
N ASN A 215 12.99 22.11 0.38
CA ASN A 215 13.55 22.99 -0.64
C ASN A 215 12.43 23.47 -1.58
N PRO A 216 12.13 24.78 -1.65
CA PRO A 216 11.07 25.30 -2.52
C PRO A 216 11.29 24.97 -4.01
N GLU A 217 12.54 24.89 -4.46
CA GLU A 217 12.90 24.53 -5.86
C GLU A 217 12.58 23.07 -6.21
N LEU A 218 12.28 22.24 -5.21
CA LEU A 218 11.88 20.84 -5.41
C LEU A 218 10.38 20.68 -5.23
N ILE A 219 9.84 21.07 -4.07
CA ILE A 219 8.44 20.79 -3.74
C ILE A 219 7.46 21.66 -4.53
N LEU A 220 7.77 22.94 -4.80
CA LEU A 220 6.82 23.81 -5.52
C LEU A 220 6.66 23.37 -6.99
N PRO A 221 7.72 23.08 -7.76
CA PRO A 221 7.58 22.53 -9.10
C PRO A 221 6.99 21.12 -9.14
N PHE A 222 7.04 20.35 -8.04
CA PHE A 222 6.31 19.09 -7.93
C PHE A 222 4.79 19.34 -7.92
N LEU A 223 4.34 20.33 -7.15
CA LEU A 223 2.93 20.69 -7.07
C LEU A 223 2.43 21.26 -8.40
N ASP A 224 3.21 22.11 -9.07
CA ASP A 224 2.84 22.65 -10.38
C ASP A 224 2.62 21.57 -11.43
N ARG A 225 3.44 20.51 -11.40
CA ARG A 225 3.36 19.38 -12.32
C ARG A 225 2.14 18.50 -12.06
N TRP A 226 1.90 18.14 -10.80
CA TRP A 226 0.98 17.05 -10.48
C TRP A 226 -0.40 17.51 -9.99
N PHE A 227 -0.61 18.81 -9.70
CA PHE A 227 -1.91 19.34 -9.30
C PHE A 227 -2.50 20.30 -10.33
N PHE A 228 -1.90 21.49 -10.47
CA PHE A 228 -2.29 22.50 -11.46
C PHE A 228 -1.13 23.47 -11.68
N SER A 229 -1.07 24.12 -12.85
CA SER A 229 0.12 24.82 -13.37
C SER A 229 0.67 26.00 -12.55
N PHE A 230 0.03 26.37 -11.43
CA PHE A 230 0.44 27.43 -10.51
C PHE A 230 0.22 27.03 -9.03
N ALA A 231 0.14 25.72 -8.77
CA ALA A 231 -0.04 25.17 -7.43
C ALA A 231 1.11 25.55 -6.50
N GLY A 232 2.35 25.59 -6.99
CA GLY A 232 3.52 26.03 -6.22
C GLY A 232 3.32 27.43 -5.63
N MET A 233 2.85 28.39 -6.43
CA MET A 233 2.57 29.76 -5.97
C MET A 233 1.48 29.78 -4.88
N VAL A 234 0.41 29.01 -5.05
CA VAL A 234 -0.68 28.93 -4.07
C VAL A 234 -0.21 28.26 -2.77
N TYR A 235 0.53 27.17 -2.90
CA TYR A 235 0.95 26.35 -1.77
C TYR A 235 2.14 26.92 -1.02
N GLU A 236 2.94 27.83 -1.57
CA GLU A 236 4.10 28.39 -0.88
C GLU A 236 3.73 28.93 0.51
N ARG A 237 2.71 29.79 0.59
CA ARG A 237 2.23 30.33 1.88
C ARG A 237 1.58 29.26 2.75
N ILE A 238 0.90 28.28 2.15
CA ILE A 238 0.26 27.19 2.88
C ILE A 238 1.32 26.31 3.56
N LEU A 239 2.38 25.94 2.84
CA LEU A 239 3.47 25.10 3.33
C LEU A 239 4.29 25.80 4.42
N LYS A 240 4.54 27.10 4.29
CA LYS A 240 5.13 27.94 5.36
C LYS A 240 4.32 27.93 6.66
N ASN A 241 3.02 27.67 6.56
CA ASN A 241 2.12 27.58 7.72
C ASN A 241 1.76 26.15 8.13
N SER A 242 2.19 25.14 7.36
CA SER A 242 1.87 23.73 7.58
C SER A 242 2.99 23.04 8.34
N THR A 243 2.64 22.11 9.22
CA THR A 243 3.60 21.23 9.92
C THR A 243 3.53 19.79 9.42
N TYR A 244 2.55 19.50 8.56
CA TYR A 244 2.30 18.17 8.01
C TYR A 244 1.63 18.30 6.63
N THR A 245 2.00 17.40 5.72
CA THR A 245 1.32 17.20 4.44
C THR A 245 1.08 15.72 4.18
N GLU A 246 -0.02 15.41 3.51
CA GLU A 246 -0.41 14.06 3.15
C GLU A 246 -0.84 13.99 1.69
N LEU A 247 -0.37 12.96 0.99
CA LEU A 247 -0.66 12.70 -0.41
C LEU A 247 -1.23 11.29 -0.55
N GLN A 248 -2.45 11.17 -1.08
CA GLN A 248 -3.15 9.90 -1.25
C GLN A 248 -3.39 9.64 -2.73
N PRO A 249 -2.52 8.90 -3.42
CA PRO A 249 -2.73 8.51 -4.81
C PRO A 249 -3.62 7.27 -4.87
N GLU A 250 -4.94 7.45 -4.93
CA GLU A 250 -5.87 6.34 -5.11
C GLU A 250 -5.75 5.78 -6.53
N ARG A 251 -5.51 4.47 -6.63
CA ARG A 251 -5.33 3.76 -7.89
C ARG A 251 -6.61 3.06 -8.31
N ILE A 252 -7.09 3.44 -9.48
CA ILE A 252 -8.29 2.89 -10.10
C ILE A 252 -7.85 2.22 -11.40
N PHE A 253 -7.76 0.90 -11.38
CA PHE A 253 -7.41 0.09 -12.55
C PHE A 253 -8.62 -0.03 -13.47
N LEU A 254 -8.40 0.21 -14.76
CA LEU A 254 -9.41 0.04 -15.81
C LEU A 254 -9.31 -1.39 -16.33
N MET A 255 -10.44 -2.08 -16.38
CA MET A 255 -10.50 -3.52 -16.66
C MET A 255 -11.32 -3.81 -17.91
N GLU A 256 -10.96 -4.87 -18.64
CA GLU A 256 -11.74 -5.34 -19.78
C GLU A 256 -13.01 -6.08 -19.35
N LYS A 257 -13.01 -6.82 -18.24
CA LYS A 257 -14.18 -7.58 -17.78
C LYS A 257 -14.89 -6.86 -16.65
N GLU A 258 -16.20 -7.08 -16.52
CA GLU A 258 -16.98 -6.56 -15.40
C GLU A 258 -16.50 -7.15 -14.06
N PRO A 259 -16.40 -6.34 -12.99
CA PRO A 259 -16.60 -4.88 -12.97
C PRO A 259 -15.50 -4.14 -13.76
N LYS A 260 -15.84 -3.17 -14.61
CA LYS A 260 -14.84 -2.45 -15.47
C LYS A 260 -13.81 -1.61 -14.70
N ILE A 261 -13.92 -1.54 -13.38
CA ILE A 261 -12.97 -0.87 -12.51
C ILE A 261 -12.54 -1.80 -11.37
N PHE A 262 -11.29 -1.64 -10.93
CA PHE A 262 -10.77 -2.28 -9.73
C PHE A 262 -9.94 -1.29 -8.92
N SER A 263 -10.24 -1.18 -7.62
CA SER A 263 -9.45 -0.42 -6.65
C SER A 263 -9.26 -1.33 -5.44
N SER A 264 -7.99 -1.60 -5.10
CA SER A 264 -7.67 -2.47 -3.96
C SER A 264 -7.99 -1.76 -2.65
N ALA A 265 -8.56 -2.49 -1.69
CA ALA A 265 -8.73 -1.99 -0.33
C ALA A 265 -7.40 -1.73 0.39
N LEU A 266 -6.31 -2.38 -0.05
CA LEU A 266 -4.96 -2.17 0.49
C LEU A 266 -4.30 -0.93 -0.13
N LYS A 267 -4.70 0.22 0.42
CA LYS A 267 -4.21 1.54 0.02
C LYS A 267 -2.96 1.92 0.80
N TYR A 268 -2.18 2.83 0.24
CA TYR A 268 -1.12 3.52 0.96
C TYR A 268 -1.11 5.00 0.59
N TYR A 269 -0.50 5.79 1.45
CA TYR A 269 -0.36 7.23 1.29
C TYR A 269 1.05 7.67 1.63
N PHE A 270 1.41 8.88 1.22
CA PHE A 270 2.66 9.52 1.59
C PHE A 270 2.39 10.59 2.61
N ALA A 271 3.15 10.60 3.69
CA ALA A 271 3.06 11.66 4.69
C ALA A 271 4.43 12.27 4.94
N ASN A 272 4.45 13.61 4.98
CA ASN A 272 5.64 14.39 5.28
C ASN A 272 5.40 15.14 6.58
N HIS A 273 5.94 14.60 7.67
CA HIS A 273 5.98 15.28 8.96
C HIS A 273 7.08 16.34 8.93
N CYS A 274 6.69 17.58 8.67
CA CYS A 274 7.62 18.70 8.46
C CYS A 274 8.25 19.22 9.77
N SER A 275 7.77 18.76 10.94
CA SER A 275 8.38 18.99 12.26
C SER A 275 9.85 18.55 12.34
N LYS A 276 10.28 17.64 11.44
CA LYS A 276 11.68 17.21 11.31
C LYS A 276 12.61 18.29 10.77
N TYR A 277 12.10 19.27 10.03
CA TYR A 277 12.92 20.35 9.47
C TYR A 277 13.27 21.41 10.54
N PRO A 278 14.36 22.18 10.37
CA PRO A 278 14.77 23.21 11.34
C PRO A 278 13.70 24.28 11.62
N ASN A 279 12.95 24.69 10.59
CA ASN A 279 11.86 25.67 10.68
C ASN A 279 10.57 25.10 11.32
N LYS A 280 10.50 23.78 11.56
CA LYS A 280 9.31 23.05 12.04
C LYS A 280 8.08 23.14 11.12
N HIS A 281 8.25 23.65 9.90
CA HIS A 281 7.23 23.85 8.88
C HIS A 281 7.65 23.21 7.55
N CYS A 282 6.72 23.08 6.60
CA CYS A 282 7.05 22.42 5.34
C CYS A 282 7.91 23.30 4.40
N LEU A 283 7.90 24.62 4.60
CA LEU A 283 8.79 25.61 3.99
C LEU A 283 9.18 26.68 5.01
#